data_AF-A0AAE4JEL3-F1
#
_entry.id   AF-A0AAE4JEL3-F1
#
_cell.length_a   1.000
_cell.length_b   1.000
_cell.length_c   1.000
_cell.angle_alpha   90.00
_cell.angle_beta   90.00
_cell.angle_gamma   90.00
#
_symmetry.space_group_name_H-M   'P 1'
#
loop_
_entity.id
_entity.type
_entity.pdbx_description
1 polymer ?
#
loop_
_entity_poly.entity_id
_entity_poly.type
_entity_poly.pdbx_seq_one_letter_code
_entity_poly.pdbx_strand_id
1 'polypeptide(L)'
;MSEGTNMPGDAPKARSAHALANLARAGYWSLRQPLTEVDFEVHHLVDRPGYLVGLVTGEGRSEPKSRFFLETLSSSAHGAGLVVGIRTGEKPDRLRIRDHGSSVEPELDFGSDELSHVFRGTARPNLTFLAESDRRIEGIIAIADEPAKLRLSHGTQIKNLLATLSQIAVEVARGPLLSIQCPVQLPVEVEAEYREERIPRAASLAVRFSIALQHPSAELTFEIAERIIRYCEERGFRLWLADTRLGHRTGNWFRIRAHPAEEPHPGEAPEGVLSTIIPVTFVGPARVGSTHALVSLLLQFPEIGVVGASITLLDDLAFIHLQLGVVTPAEEVALPVAHSSEDPRTAITTMFAGFAKVPNGKHGQELSDHLWERAGDYQTLAGPVVPVVHPAAQRRLAIWISWQMEWTPRGISVAVRALRQAFDYMGFPLPEGDAAGAEARDAPNLEYLICRDLGNSLLRGKGKFSVPLNLVQQRFTSTAVEIAPSKLCVGLEDAWKTALDEDPGGFAVREVTVVWREFWLGHWAATSV
;
A
#
# COMPACT_ATOMS: atom_id res chain seq x y z
N MET A 1 22.50 -29.16 -54.45
CA MET A 1 23.33 -27.98 -54.17
C MET A 1 22.45 -26.98 -53.44
N SER A 2 22.86 -26.73 -52.19
CA SER A 2 22.41 -25.79 -51.14
C SER A 2 21.09 -25.01 -51.27
N GLU A 3 20.32 -25.22 -50.20
CA GLU A 3 19.26 -24.41 -49.59
C GLU A 3 19.57 -22.91 -49.41
N GLY A 4 18.50 -22.13 -49.33
CA GLY A 4 18.47 -20.77 -48.82
C GLY A 4 17.08 -20.41 -48.31
N THR A 5 16.78 -20.81 -47.07
CA THR A 5 15.57 -20.52 -46.29
C THR A 5 15.45 -19.03 -45.96
N ASN A 6 14.39 -18.38 -46.43
CA ASN A 6 13.98 -17.05 -46.00
C ASN A 6 13.16 -17.14 -44.70
N MET A 7 13.77 -16.76 -43.57
CA MET A 7 13.09 -16.45 -42.32
C MET A 7 12.69 -14.96 -42.34
N PRO A 8 11.42 -14.57 -42.17
CA PRO A 8 11.09 -13.20 -41.85
C PRO A 8 11.34 -13.01 -40.35
N GLY A 9 12.45 -12.37 -40.00
CA GLY A 9 12.70 -11.92 -38.64
C GLY A 9 11.71 -10.82 -38.27
N ASP A 10 10.92 -11.05 -37.23
CA ASP A 10 10.16 -10.02 -36.53
C ASP A 10 11.12 -8.94 -36.04
N ALA A 11 11.09 -7.79 -36.70
CA ALA A 11 11.77 -6.60 -36.21
C ALA A 11 11.08 -6.15 -34.91
N PRO A 12 11.83 -5.87 -33.82
CA PRO A 12 11.23 -5.33 -32.61
C PRO A 12 10.56 -4.00 -32.94
N LYS A 13 9.27 -3.87 -32.62
CA LYS A 13 8.49 -2.62 -32.77
C LYS A 13 9.33 -1.46 -32.25
N ALA A 14 9.62 -0.51 -33.13
CA ALA A 14 10.44 0.65 -32.82
C ALA A 14 9.87 1.39 -31.59
N ARG A 15 10.60 1.33 -30.47
CA ARG A 15 10.37 2.21 -29.33
C ARG A 15 10.44 3.65 -29.86
N SER A 16 9.47 4.50 -29.50
CA SER A 16 9.42 5.86 -30.04
C SER A 16 10.76 6.57 -29.76
N ALA A 17 11.23 7.39 -30.70
CA ALA A 17 12.48 8.15 -30.53
C ALA A 17 12.48 9.00 -29.24
N HIS A 18 11.29 9.37 -28.76
CA HIS A 18 11.08 10.05 -27.49
C HIS A 18 11.36 9.15 -26.27
N ALA A 19 10.91 7.89 -26.28
CA ALA A 19 11.20 6.93 -25.22
C ALA A 19 12.71 6.62 -25.15
N LEU A 20 13.37 6.48 -26.31
CA LEU A 20 14.82 6.32 -26.40
C LEU A 20 15.58 7.56 -25.90
N ALA A 21 15.09 8.76 -26.21
CA ALA A 21 15.69 10.00 -25.72
C ALA A 21 15.50 10.21 -24.21
N ASN A 22 14.36 9.78 -23.65
CA ASN A 22 14.12 9.79 -22.21
C ASN A 22 15.00 8.77 -21.49
N LEU A 23 15.14 7.55 -22.03
CA LEU A 23 16.03 6.53 -21.49
C LEU A 23 17.50 6.97 -21.55
N ALA A 24 17.91 7.62 -22.64
CA ALA A 24 19.26 8.19 -22.78
C ALA A 24 19.49 9.37 -21.82
N ARG A 25 18.47 10.21 -21.59
CA ARG A 25 18.55 11.30 -20.59
C ARG A 25 18.61 10.73 -19.17
N ALA A 26 17.77 9.77 -18.83
CA ALA A 26 17.80 9.09 -17.54
C ALA A 26 19.17 8.44 -17.30
N GLY A 27 19.68 7.66 -18.26
CA GLY A 27 21.01 7.07 -18.19
C GLY A 27 22.13 8.11 -18.09
N TYR A 28 22.01 9.25 -18.79
CA TYR A 28 22.98 10.34 -18.72
C TYR A 28 22.96 11.08 -17.37
N TRP A 29 21.79 11.30 -16.78
CA TRP A 29 21.65 11.89 -15.44
C TRP A 29 22.16 10.95 -14.35
N SER A 30 21.84 9.65 -14.43
CA SER A 30 22.36 8.62 -13.53
C SER A 30 23.88 8.46 -13.62
N LEU A 31 24.48 8.61 -14.81
CA LEU A 31 25.93 8.55 -15.00
C LEU A 31 26.66 9.82 -14.51
N ARG A 32 25.96 10.96 -14.39
CA ARG A 32 26.55 12.23 -13.95
C ARG A 32 26.37 12.53 -12.46
N GLN A 33 25.52 11.81 -11.75
CA GLN A 33 25.37 11.91 -10.30
C GLN A 33 25.72 10.55 -9.67
N PRO A 34 27.00 10.29 -9.34
CA PRO A 34 27.45 8.96 -8.90
C PRO A 34 26.87 8.48 -7.56
N LEU A 35 26.02 9.26 -6.89
CA LEU A 35 25.56 9.08 -5.51
C LEU A 35 24.15 9.69 -5.31
N THR A 36 23.13 9.25 -6.06
CA THR A 36 21.74 9.66 -5.81
C THR A 36 21.17 8.86 -4.64
N GLU A 37 21.37 9.35 -3.41
CA GLU A 37 20.60 8.90 -2.25
C GLU A 37 19.21 9.56 -2.29
N VAL A 38 18.19 8.80 -1.91
CA VAL A 38 16.80 9.25 -1.88
C VAL A 38 16.42 9.52 -0.42
N ASP A 39 15.97 10.74 -0.15
CA ASP A 39 15.47 11.15 1.16
C ASP A 39 14.04 10.64 1.35
N PHE A 40 13.78 9.97 2.46
CA PHE A 40 12.44 9.50 2.80
C PHE A 40 12.00 9.96 4.20
N GLU A 41 10.70 10.09 4.37
CA GLU A 41 10.05 10.28 5.66
C GLU A 41 8.94 9.24 5.84
N VAL A 42 8.94 8.54 6.97
CA VAL A 42 7.91 7.55 7.34
C VAL A 42 7.25 7.97 8.64
N HIS A 43 5.94 8.10 8.61
CA HIS A 43 5.10 8.37 9.77
C HIS A 43 4.37 7.10 10.16
N HIS A 44 4.57 6.67 11.41
CA HIS A 44 3.69 5.71 12.05
C HIS A 44 2.83 6.46 13.07
N LEU A 45 1.52 6.32 12.93
CA LEU A 45 0.53 7.08 13.69
C LEU A 45 -0.65 6.19 14.08
N VAL A 46 -1.45 6.67 15.03
CA VAL A 46 -2.80 6.16 15.25
C VAL A 46 -3.70 6.63 14.11
N ASP A 47 -4.46 5.70 13.53
CA ASP A 47 -5.38 5.96 12.43
C ASP A 47 -6.43 7.01 12.83
N ARG A 48 -6.50 8.07 12.06
CA ARG A 48 -7.46 9.16 12.24
C ARG A 48 -7.82 9.84 10.91
N PRO A 49 -9.09 10.25 10.74
CA PRO A 49 -9.52 11.06 9.61
C PRO A 49 -8.69 12.34 9.47
N GLY A 50 -8.38 12.72 8.23
CA GLY A 50 -7.74 14.01 7.92
C GLY A 50 -6.24 14.12 8.22
N TYR A 51 -5.58 13.09 8.77
CA TYR A 51 -4.15 13.18 9.13
C TYR A 51 -3.26 13.57 7.96
N LEU A 52 -3.45 12.92 6.79
CA LEU A 52 -2.65 13.22 5.61
C LEU A 52 -2.77 14.70 5.23
N VAL A 53 -3.98 15.28 5.33
CA VAL A 53 -4.23 16.69 5.04
C VAL A 53 -3.32 17.55 5.92
N GLY A 54 -3.38 17.40 7.24
CA GLY A 54 -2.54 18.20 8.16
C GLY A 54 -1.04 18.02 7.90
N LEU A 55 -0.62 16.82 7.50
CA LEU A 55 0.77 16.54 7.17
C LEU A 55 1.24 17.29 5.91
N VAL A 56 0.47 17.23 4.82
CA VAL A 56 0.87 17.80 3.53
C VAL A 56 0.59 19.30 3.42
N THR A 57 -0.40 19.82 4.16
CA THR A 57 -0.75 21.25 4.15
C THR A 57 0.02 22.05 5.20
N GLY A 58 0.51 21.40 6.27
CA GLY A 58 1.11 22.06 7.42
C GLY A 58 0.10 22.74 8.36
N GLU A 59 -1.20 22.52 8.15
CA GLU A 59 -2.24 23.02 9.04
C GLU A 59 -2.07 22.44 10.46
N GLY A 60 -2.00 23.31 11.47
CA GLY A 60 -1.86 22.92 12.88
C GLY A 60 -0.43 22.76 13.41
N ARG A 61 0.62 23.07 12.62
CA ARG A 61 2.02 23.03 13.08
C ARG A 61 2.62 24.44 13.22
N SER A 62 3.34 24.66 14.32
CA SER A 62 3.97 25.94 14.69
C SER A 62 5.24 26.29 13.89
N GLU A 63 5.80 25.36 13.11
CA GLU A 63 6.88 25.65 12.16
C GLU A 63 6.47 25.36 10.71
N PRO A 64 6.55 26.35 9.79
CA PRO A 64 6.42 26.11 8.37
C PRO A 64 7.80 25.69 7.84
N LYS A 65 8.20 24.43 8.07
CA LYS A 65 9.29 23.88 7.26
C LYS A 65 8.65 23.30 6.02
N SER A 66 8.61 24.12 4.97
CA SER A 66 8.25 23.75 3.60
C SER A 66 8.95 22.46 3.21
N ARG A 67 8.25 21.33 3.33
CA ARG A 67 8.77 20.02 2.92
C ARG A 67 7.67 19.28 2.21
N PHE A 68 7.66 19.42 0.90
CA PHE A 68 6.70 18.76 0.04
C PHE A 68 7.14 17.34 -0.26
N PHE A 69 6.19 16.42 -0.30
CA PHE A 69 6.43 15.09 -0.84
C PHE A 69 6.32 15.13 -2.36
N LEU A 70 7.25 14.47 -3.04
CA LEU A 70 7.19 14.24 -4.47
C LEU A 70 6.27 13.07 -4.78
N GLU A 71 6.53 11.98 -4.08
CA GLU A 71 5.71 10.79 -4.07
C GLU A 71 5.26 10.52 -2.65
N THR A 72 4.06 10.00 -2.49
CA THR A 72 3.56 9.60 -1.19
C THR A 72 2.74 8.32 -1.27
N LEU A 73 2.89 7.50 -0.24
CA LEU A 73 1.99 6.40 0.06
C LEU A 73 1.33 6.72 1.40
N SER A 74 0.01 6.62 1.48
CA SER A 74 -0.70 6.57 2.75
C SER A 74 -1.51 5.28 2.82
N SER A 75 -1.54 4.67 3.99
CA SER A 75 -2.37 3.49 4.26
C SER A 75 -2.88 3.57 5.68
N SER A 76 -4.11 3.16 5.92
CA SER A 76 -4.63 3.03 7.27
C SER A 76 -5.45 1.76 7.40
N ALA A 77 -5.27 1.09 8.54
CA ALA A 77 -6.04 -0.11 8.87
C ALA A 77 -5.95 -0.38 10.37
N HIS A 78 -7.04 -0.91 10.92
CA HIS A 78 -7.09 -1.50 12.27
C HIS A 78 -6.60 -0.59 13.42
N GLY A 79 -6.68 0.73 13.25
CA GLY A 79 -6.24 1.70 14.26
C GLY A 79 -4.82 2.22 14.06
N ALA A 80 -4.07 1.70 13.09
CA ALA A 80 -2.74 2.19 12.74
C ALA A 80 -2.73 2.82 11.35
N GLY A 81 -2.08 3.98 11.24
CA GLY A 81 -1.85 4.72 10.01
C GLY A 81 -0.37 4.75 9.61
N LEU A 82 -0.16 4.82 8.31
CA LEU A 82 1.13 4.98 7.66
C LEU A 82 1.05 6.17 6.70
N VAL A 83 2.06 7.03 6.74
CA VAL A 83 2.38 7.92 5.62
C VAL A 83 3.86 7.78 5.29
N VAL A 84 4.17 7.54 4.02
CA VAL A 84 5.51 7.55 3.46
C VAL A 84 5.59 8.71 2.48
N GLY A 85 6.67 9.47 2.52
CA GLY A 85 6.94 10.51 1.54
C GLY A 85 8.39 10.48 1.05
N ILE A 86 8.58 10.59 -0.27
CA ILE A 86 9.88 10.79 -0.90
C ILE A 86 10.12 12.29 -1.12
N ARG A 87 11.36 12.75 -0.92
CA ARG A 87 11.77 14.15 -1.08
C ARG A 87 13.00 14.26 -1.98
N THR A 88 13.06 15.32 -2.80
CA THR A 88 14.31 15.72 -3.46
C THR A 88 14.95 16.89 -2.73
N GLY A 89 16.21 16.72 -2.32
CA GLY A 89 17.21 17.77 -2.54
C GLY A 89 17.37 18.87 -1.49
N GLU A 90 16.67 18.87 -0.36
CA GLU A 90 17.05 19.71 0.78
C GLU A 90 17.24 18.86 2.03
N LYS A 91 18.49 18.40 2.21
CA LYS A 91 18.97 17.87 3.49
C LYS A 91 18.54 18.82 4.61
N PRO A 92 17.90 18.33 5.69
CA PRO A 92 17.86 19.05 6.94
C PRO A 92 19.28 19.56 7.26
N ASP A 93 19.44 20.79 7.74
CA ASP A 93 20.77 21.37 8.02
C ASP A 93 21.65 20.48 8.94
N ARG A 94 21.04 19.57 9.71
CA ARG A 94 21.73 18.56 10.53
C ARG A 94 22.29 17.37 9.74
N LEU A 95 21.67 16.97 8.63
CA LEU A 95 22.15 15.90 7.73
C LEU A 95 23.20 16.39 6.72
N ARG A 96 23.43 17.72 6.62
CA ARG A 96 24.51 18.30 5.81
C ARG A 96 25.91 18.03 6.37
N ILE A 97 26.04 17.65 7.64
CA ILE A 97 27.33 17.59 8.36
C ILE A 97 27.95 16.18 8.37
N ARG A 98 27.27 15.15 7.88
CA ARG A 98 27.70 13.75 8.12
C ARG A 98 28.10 13.01 6.84
N ASP A 99 29.23 12.32 6.93
CA ASP A 99 29.95 11.69 5.82
C ASP A 99 29.08 10.69 5.04
N HIS A 100 29.20 10.77 3.72
CA HIS A 100 28.43 9.97 2.77
C HIS A 100 29.08 8.59 2.66
N GLY A 101 28.38 7.52 3.02
CA GLY A 101 28.87 6.14 2.87
C GLY A 101 28.61 5.17 4.01
N SER A 102 28.17 5.63 5.18
CA SER A 102 27.65 4.74 6.23
C SER A 102 26.14 4.54 6.05
N SER A 103 25.64 3.33 6.28
CA SER A 103 24.26 3.18 6.75
C SER A 103 24.13 4.09 7.98
N VAL A 104 23.16 5.01 7.95
CA VAL A 104 22.91 5.90 9.08
C VAL A 104 21.52 5.55 9.58
N GLU A 105 21.44 5.18 10.86
CA GLU A 105 20.17 4.98 11.52
C GLU A 105 19.23 6.17 11.27
N PRO A 106 18.01 5.93 10.80
CA PRO A 106 17.05 7.01 10.56
C PRO A 106 16.81 7.82 11.82
N GLU A 107 16.78 9.14 11.66
CA GLU A 107 16.46 10.09 12.73
C GLU A 107 15.02 9.88 13.16
N LEU A 108 14.84 9.51 14.43
CA LEU A 108 13.54 9.41 15.07
C LEU A 108 13.17 10.75 15.69
N ASP A 109 12.04 11.29 15.25
CA ASP A 109 11.39 12.46 15.80
C ASP A 109 10.05 12.01 16.39
N PHE A 110 9.95 12.06 17.72
CA PHE A 110 8.66 11.97 18.40
C PHE A 110 7.93 13.26 18.02
N GLY A 111 6.86 13.15 17.23
CA GLY A 111 6.12 14.32 16.80
C GLY A 111 5.56 15.13 17.99
N SER A 112 4.68 16.09 17.72
CA SER A 112 3.95 16.79 18.79
C SER A 112 3.04 15.88 19.63
N ASP A 113 2.89 14.61 19.24
CA ASP A 113 2.02 13.60 19.86
C ASP A 113 2.87 12.34 20.14
N GLU A 114 2.81 11.83 21.37
CA GLU A 114 3.53 10.62 21.83
C GLU A 114 3.12 9.37 21.02
N LEU A 115 1.96 9.42 20.34
CA LEU A 115 1.45 8.34 19.49
C LEU A 115 1.76 8.54 17.99
N SER A 116 2.67 9.46 17.66
CA SER A 116 3.15 9.70 16.30
C SER A 116 4.68 9.63 16.25
N HIS A 117 5.21 8.58 15.61
CA HIS A 117 6.63 8.42 15.37
C HIS A 117 6.97 8.80 13.92
N VAL A 118 7.91 9.73 13.76
CA VAL A 118 8.39 10.18 12.46
C VAL A 118 9.84 9.74 12.28
N PHE A 119 10.08 8.94 11.24
CA PHE A 119 11.40 8.46 10.86
C PHE A 119 11.85 9.20 9.63
N ARG A 120 13.04 9.79 9.67
CA ARG A 120 13.68 10.46 8.53
C ARG A 120 14.98 9.77 8.22
N GLY A 121 15.12 9.31 6.98
CA GLY A 121 16.29 8.55 6.56
C GLY A 121 16.68 8.86 5.13
N THR A 122 17.81 8.27 4.75
CA THR A 122 18.29 8.25 3.37
C THR A 122 18.55 6.80 3.00
N ALA A 123 18.25 6.43 1.75
CA ALA A 123 18.54 5.11 1.24
C ALA A 123 19.02 5.19 -0.21
N ARG A 124 19.80 4.19 -0.63
CA ARG A 124 20.27 4.10 -2.01
C ARG A 124 19.26 3.32 -2.84
N PRO A 125 18.73 3.90 -3.93
CA PRO A 125 17.87 3.18 -4.85
C PRO A 125 18.65 2.08 -5.56
N ASN A 126 17.96 1.03 -5.96
CA ASN A 126 18.57 0.02 -6.82
C ASN A 126 18.49 0.46 -8.28
N LEU A 127 19.54 1.09 -8.79
CA LEU A 127 19.58 1.58 -10.19
C LEU A 127 19.47 0.47 -11.25
N THR A 128 19.65 -0.80 -10.87
CA THR A 128 19.46 -1.95 -11.78
C THR A 128 18.04 -2.49 -11.76
N PHE A 129 17.19 -1.95 -10.88
CA PHE A 129 15.80 -2.34 -10.76
C PHE A 129 14.98 -1.73 -11.90
N LEU A 130 15.00 -2.39 -13.04
CA LEU A 130 14.19 -2.04 -14.19
C LEU A 130 12.91 -2.90 -14.18
N ALA A 131 11.98 -2.59 -13.27
CA ALA A 131 10.68 -3.26 -13.22
C ALA A 131 9.55 -2.31 -13.63
N GLU A 132 9.67 -1.72 -14.81
CA GLU A 132 8.55 -1.15 -15.56
C GLU A 132 7.86 -2.31 -16.31
N SER A 133 7.12 -3.15 -15.59
CA SER A 133 6.40 -4.24 -16.26
C SER A 133 4.97 -3.80 -16.56
N ASP A 134 4.75 -3.32 -17.79
CA ASP A 134 3.41 -3.25 -18.41
C ASP A 134 2.67 -4.61 -18.34
N ARG A 135 3.42 -5.68 -18.07
CA ARG A 135 2.94 -7.05 -17.95
C ARG A 135 3.17 -7.56 -16.53
N ARG A 136 2.07 -7.73 -15.82
CA ARG A 136 1.99 -8.14 -14.43
C ARG A 136 0.83 -9.08 -14.23
N ILE A 137 0.90 -9.90 -13.19
CA ILE A 137 -0.26 -10.67 -12.72
C ILE A 137 -0.79 -10.01 -11.45
N GLU A 138 -2.08 -9.70 -11.45
CA GLU A 138 -2.78 -9.11 -10.32
C GLU A 138 -3.89 -10.04 -9.84
N GLY A 139 -4.07 -10.09 -8.52
CA GLY A 139 -5.14 -10.86 -7.91
C GLY A 139 -5.54 -10.33 -6.55
N ILE A 140 -6.70 -10.80 -6.10
CA ILE A 140 -7.22 -10.61 -4.75
C ILE A 140 -7.48 -12.00 -4.17
N ILE A 141 -6.97 -12.24 -2.97
CA ILE A 141 -7.21 -13.47 -2.21
C ILE A 141 -7.91 -13.09 -0.91
N ALA A 142 -9.14 -13.56 -0.72
CA ALA A 142 -9.90 -13.29 0.50
C ALA A 142 -9.82 -14.47 1.47
N ILE A 143 -9.46 -14.14 2.71
CA ILE A 143 -9.38 -15.07 3.84
C ILE A 143 -10.70 -15.03 4.62
N ALA A 144 -11.19 -13.83 4.94
CA ALA A 144 -12.48 -13.63 5.58
C ALA A 144 -13.14 -12.34 5.06
N ASP A 145 -14.45 -12.37 4.84
CA ASP A 145 -15.17 -11.20 4.34
C ASP A 145 -15.48 -10.19 5.46
N GLU A 146 -16.15 -10.67 6.50
CA GLU A 146 -16.71 -9.84 7.55
C GLU A 146 -16.32 -10.35 8.94
N PRO A 147 -15.02 -10.46 9.28
CA PRO A 147 -14.62 -10.95 10.58
C PRO A 147 -15.08 -9.97 11.67
N ALA A 148 -15.85 -10.47 12.64
CA ALA A 148 -16.30 -9.65 13.76
C ALA A 148 -15.13 -9.17 14.63
N LYS A 149 -14.14 -10.04 14.82
CA LYS A 149 -12.90 -9.76 15.56
C LYS A 149 -11.71 -10.28 14.77
N LEU A 150 -10.58 -9.59 14.93
CA LEU A 150 -9.31 -10.07 14.40
C LEU A 150 -8.72 -11.06 15.39
N ARG A 151 -8.35 -12.23 14.88
CA ARG A 151 -7.75 -13.32 15.65
C ARG A 151 -6.32 -13.54 15.20
N LEU A 152 -5.50 -14.12 16.07
CA LEU A 152 -4.13 -14.50 15.72
C LEU A 152 -4.10 -15.47 14.52
N SER A 153 -5.07 -16.38 14.42
CA SER A 153 -5.24 -17.26 13.26
C SER A 153 -5.39 -16.50 11.92
N HIS A 154 -6.17 -15.42 11.89
CA HIS A 154 -6.28 -14.54 10.72
C HIS A 154 -4.92 -13.93 10.36
N GLY A 155 -4.21 -13.41 11.36
CA GLY A 155 -2.90 -12.82 11.16
C GLY A 155 -1.85 -13.83 10.67
N THR A 156 -1.91 -15.07 11.15
CA THR A 156 -1.06 -16.16 10.68
C THR A 156 -1.39 -16.58 9.24
N GLN A 157 -2.67 -16.61 8.87
CA GLN A 157 -3.10 -16.90 7.50
C GLN A 157 -2.60 -15.84 6.51
N ILE A 158 -2.72 -14.55 6.84
CA ILE A 158 -2.14 -13.47 6.02
C ILE A 158 -0.63 -13.61 5.93
N LYS A 159 0.06 -13.82 7.07
CA LYS A 159 1.52 -13.99 7.11
C LYS A 159 1.99 -15.12 6.17
N ASN A 160 1.33 -16.28 6.23
CA ASN A 160 1.61 -17.42 5.35
C ASN A 160 1.31 -17.12 3.88
N LEU A 161 0.24 -16.37 3.60
CA LEU A 161 -0.11 -15.96 2.25
C LEU A 161 0.93 -15.00 1.67
N LEU A 162 1.40 -14.03 2.44
CA LEU A 162 2.49 -13.12 2.04
C LEU A 162 3.77 -13.89 1.72
N ALA A 163 4.13 -14.88 2.55
CA ALA A 163 5.28 -15.74 2.31
C ALA A 163 5.13 -16.53 1.00
N THR A 164 3.94 -17.08 0.75
CA THR A 164 3.65 -17.87 -0.45
C THR A 164 3.69 -17.00 -1.72
N LEU A 165 3.04 -15.84 -1.70
CA LEU A 165 3.04 -14.92 -2.86
C LEU A 165 4.44 -14.40 -3.17
N SER A 166 5.21 -14.06 -2.14
CA SER A 166 6.60 -13.60 -2.31
C SER A 166 7.52 -14.72 -2.79
N GLN A 167 7.32 -15.95 -2.34
CA GLN A 167 8.05 -17.13 -2.85
C GLN A 167 7.75 -17.37 -4.33
N ILE A 168 6.46 -17.36 -4.71
CA ILE A 168 6.03 -17.52 -6.11
C ILE A 168 6.65 -16.41 -7.00
N ALA A 169 6.67 -15.16 -6.53
CA ALA A 169 7.28 -14.06 -7.26
C ALA A 169 8.78 -14.31 -7.53
N VAL A 170 9.51 -14.82 -6.54
CA VAL A 170 10.96 -15.08 -6.64
C VAL A 170 11.26 -16.33 -7.48
N GLU A 171 10.67 -17.46 -7.13
CA GLU A 171 11.05 -18.77 -7.67
C GLU A 171 10.48 -19.02 -9.07
N VAL A 172 9.29 -18.47 -9.34
CA VAL A 172 8.52 -18.75 -10.57
C VAL A 172 8.56 -17.56 -11.49
N ALA A 173 8.03 -16.42 -11.05
CA ALA A 173 7.96 -15.21 -11.88
C ALA A 173 9.36 -14.61 -12.15
N ARG A 174 10.33 -14.92 -11.28
CA ARG A 174 11.68 -14.32 -11.25
C ARG A 174 11.61 -12.81 -11.27
N GLY A 175 10.58 -12.27 -10.61
CA GLY A 175 10.20 -10.87 -10.65
C GLY A 175 9.84 -10.35 -9.27
N PRO A 176 9.87 -9.02 -9.08
CA PRO A 176 9.50 -8.43 -7.80
C PRO A 176 7.99 -8.45 -7.57
N LEU A 177 7.60 -8.46 -6.30
CA LEU A 177 6.29 -8.00 -5.89
C LEU A 177 6.23 -6.48 -6.07
N LEU A 178 5.37 -6.01 -6.97
CA LEU A 178 5.19 -4.58 -7.24
C LEU A 178 4.35 -3.91 -6.17
N SER A 179 3.31 -4.61 -5.71
CA SER A 179 2.46 -4.10 -4.66
C SER A 179 1.77 -5.22 -3.89
N ILE A 180 1.61 -5.02 -2.59
CA ILE A 180 0.69 -5.78 -1.75
C ILE A 180 -0.14 -4.80 -0.93
N GLN A 181 -1.44 -5.06 -0.81
CA GLN A 181 -2.35 -4.30 0.05
C GLN A 181 -3.20 -5.28 0.87
N CYS A 182 -3.32 -5.02 2.17
CA CYS A 182 -4.19 -5.72 3.10
C CYS A 182 -4.52 -4.78 4.26
N PRO A 183 -5.79 -4.65 4.67
CA PRO A 183 -7.01 -5.20 4.06
C PRO A 183 -7.40 -4.50 2.76
N VAL A 184 -8.29 -5.11 1.96
CA VAL A 184 -8.78 -4.53 0.69
C VAL A 184 -10.29 -4.71 0.52
N GLN A 185 -10.90 -3.88 -0.32
CA GLN A 185 -12.28 -4.08 -0.76
C GLN A 185 -12.33 -5.27 -1.72
N LEU A 186 -13.32 -6.16 -1.53
CA LEU A 186 -13.58 -7.23 -2.48
C LEU A 186 -14.34 -6.74 -3.72
N PRO A 187 -14.16 -7.40 -4.89
CA PRO A 187 -14.91 -7.06 -6.09
C PRO A 187 -16.43 -7.12 -5.86
N VAL A 188 -17.18 -6.26 -6.55
CA VAL A 188 -18.65 -6.29 -6.53
C VAL A 188 -19.12 -7.61 -7.15
N GLU A 189 -19.87 -8.40 -6.39
CA GLU A 189 -20.53 -9.61 -6.90
C GLU A 189 -21.98 -9.29 -7.26
N VAL A 190 -22.42 -9.77 -8.42
CA VAL A 190 -23.82 -9.69 -8.86
C VAL A 190 -24.45 -11.05 -8.58
N GLU A 191 -25.44 -11.11 -7.70
CA GLU A 191 -26.20 -12.35 -7.49
C GLU A 191 -27.08 -12.61 -8.70
N ALA A 192 -26.86 -13.77 -9.35
CA ALA A 192 -27.49 -14.11 -10.62
C ALA A 192 -29.02 -14.20 -10.55
N GLU A 193 -29.56 -14.50 -9.35
CA GLU A 193 -30.97 -14.79 -9.13
C GLU A 193 -31.83 -13.52 -8.99
N TYR A 194 -31.28 -12.44 -8.44
CA TYR A 194 -32.00 -11.19 -8.18
C TYR A 194 -31.47 -9.98 -8.96
N ARG A 195 -30.30 -10.08 -9.60
CA ARG A 195 -29.54 -8.93 -10.16
C ARG A 195 -29.31 -7.80 -9.13
N GLU A 196 -29.46 -8.09 -7.85
CA GLU A 196 -29.13 -7.16 -6.78
C GLU A 196 -27.62 -7.18 -6.56
N GLU A 197 -27.01 -6.00 -6.68
CA GLU A 197 -25.60 -5.84 -6.43
C GLU A 197 -25.38 -5.65 -4.93
N ARG A 198 -24.64 -6.55 -4.31
CA ARG A 198 -24.22 -6.37 -2.93
C ARG A 198 -23.08 -5.36 -2.88
N ILE A 199 -23.33 -4.20 -2.27
CA ILE A 199 -22.29 -3.18 -2.02
C ILE A 199 -21.20 -3.79 -1.12
N PRO A 200 -19.96 -3.98 -1.61
CA PRO A 200 -18.91 -4.59 -0.82
C PRO A 200 -18.44 -3.63 0.29
N ARG A 201 -17.91 -4.19 1.38
CA ARG A 201 -17.31 -3.41 2.46
C ARG A 201 -16.03 -2.72 1.97
N ALA A 202 -15.70 -1.57 2.56
CA ALA A 202 -14.47 -0.85 2.22
C ALA A 202 -13.19 -1.66 2.51
N ALA A 203 -13.22 -2.50 3.54
CA ALA A 203 -12.13 -3.35 3.96
C ALA A 203 -12.65 -4.74 4.37
N SER A 204 -12.15 -5.77 3.71
CA SER A 204 -12.30 -7.19 4.08
C SER A 204 -10.91 -7.77 4.35
N LEU A 205 -10.84 -8.89 5.08
CA LEU A 205 -9.57 -9.58 5.35
C LEU A 205 -9.11 -10.31 4.09
N ALA A 206 -8.47 -9.55 3.21
CA ALA A 206 -8.05 -9.98 1.90
C ALA A 206 -6.75 -9.31 1.51
N VAL A 207 -5.97 -9.99 0.68
CA VAL A 207 -4.70 -9.52 0.14
C VAL A 207 -4.86 -9.26 -1.34
N ARG A 208 -4.64 -8.02 -1.78
CA ARG A 208 -4.41 -7.68 -3.19
C ARG A 208 -2.93 -7.73 -3.45
N PHE A 209 -2.53 -8.35 -4.55
CA PHE A 209 -1.13 -8.44 -4.96
C PHE A 209 -0.95 -8.08 -6.43
N SER A 210 0.26 -7.66 -6.77
CA SER A 210 0.73 -7.46 -8.14
C SER A 210 2.17 -7.97 -8.24
N ILE A 211 2.42 -8.91 -9.16
CA ILE A 211 3.75 -9.48 -9.42
C ILE A 211 4.17 -9.06 -10.82
N ALA A 212 5.36 -8.47 -10.94
CA ALA A 212 5.95 -8.12 -12.22
C ALA A 212 6.41 -9.38 -12.98
N LEU A 213 6.22 -9.38 -14.30
CA LEU A 213 6.69 -10.45 -15.17
C LEU A 213 7.81 -9.92 -16.07
N GLN A 214 9.04 -10.38 -15.86
CA GLN A 214 10.20 -9.95 -16.67
C GLN A 214 10.14 -10.51 -18.11
N HIS A 215 9.79 -11.79 -18.24
CA HIS A 215 9.66 -12.49 -19.52
C HIS A 215 8.30 -13.18 -19.62
N PRO A 216 7.22 -12.41 -19.82
CA PRO A 216 5.87 -12.93 -19.76
C PRO A 216 5.56 -13.85 -20.95
N SER A 217 5.27 -15.11 -20.63
CA SER A 217 4.65 -16.07 -21.55
C SER A 217 3.31 -16.55 -20.98
N ALA A 218 2.47 -17.16 -21.84
CA ALA A 218 1.23 -17.75 -21.39
C ALA A 218 1.50 -18.89 -20.39
N GLU A 219 2.50 -19.73 -20.66
CA GLU A 219 2.93 -20.84 -19.82
C GLU A 219 3.34 -20.35 -18.43
N LEU A 220 4.18 -19.31 -18.33
CA LEU A 220 4.56 -18.71 -17.05
C LEU A 220 3.34 -18.17 -16.29
N THR A 221 2.42 -17.52 -17.00
CA THR A 221 1.22 -16.95 -16.40
C THR A 221 0.30 -18.04 -15.84
N PHE A 222 0.13 -19.14 -16.58
CA PHE A 222 -0.59 -20.32 -16.12
C PHE A 222 0.12 -20.98 -14.92
N GLU A 223 1.45 -21.13 -14.97
CA GLU A 223 2.21 -21.75 -13.89
C GLU A 223 2.11 -20.97 -12.56
N ILE A 224 2.14 -19.64 -12.62
CA ILE A 224 1.91 -18.78 -11.47
C ILE A 224 0.46 -18.92 -10.97
N ALA A 225 -0.51 -18.80 -11.88
CA ALA A 225 -1.93 -18.89 -11.53
C ALA A 225 -2.29 -20.25 -10.91
N GLU A 226 -1.78 -21.37 -11.45
CA GLU A 226 -1.99 -22.71 -10.92
C GLU A 226 -1.45 -22.89 -9.51
N ARG A 227 -0.26 -22.36 -9.21
CA ARG A 227 0.29 -22.40 -7.84
C ARG A 227 -0.57 -21.61 -6.86
N ILE A 228 -1.03 -20.43 -7.26
CA ILE A 228 -1.90 -19.59 -6.43
C ILE A 228 -3.26 -20.27 -6.22
N ILE A 229 -3.86 -20.82 -7.29
CA ILE A 229 -5.12 -21.55 -7.23
C ILE A 229 -4.98 -22.70 -6.25
N ARG A 230 -3.98 -23.57 -6.42
CA ARG A 230 -3.74 -24.73 -5.54
C ARG A 230 -3.61 -24.31 -4.07
N TYR A 231 -2.84 -23.27 -3.79
CA TYR A 231 -2.71 -22.75 -2.42
C TYR A 231 -4.06 -22.28 -1.85
N CYS A 232 -4.85 -21.55 -2.65
CA CYS A 232 -6.19 -21.14 -2.25
C CYS A 232 -7.13 -22.34 -2.05
N GLU A 233 -7.01 -23.40 -2.85
CA GLU A 233 -7.79 -24.65 -2.70
C GLU A 233 -7.51 -25.35 -1.38
N GLU A 234 -6.23 -25.56 -1.07
CA GLU A 234 -5.77 -26.21 0.16
C GLU A 234 -6.19 -25.45 1.43
N ARG A 235 -6.30 -24.12 1.33
CA ARG A 235 -6.62 -23.23 2.45
C ARG A 235 -8.09 -22.81 2.51
N GLY A 236 -8.90 -23.13 1.50
CA GLY A 236 -10.30 -22.69 1.40
C GLY A 236 -10.47 -21.18 1.17
N PHE A 237 -9.52 -20.52 0.50
CA PHE A 237 -9.58 -19.07 0.22
C PHE A 237 -10.33 -18.77 -1.09
N ARG A 238 -10.95 -17.58 -1.15
CA ARG A 238 -11.53 -17.06 -2.40
C ARG A 238 -10.45 -16.36 -3.22
N LEU A 239 -10.51 -16.51 -4.54
CA LEU A 239 -9.53 -15.94 -5.46
C LEU A 239 -10.21 -15.21 -6.62
N TRP A 240 -9.75 -13.99 -6.86
CA TRP A 240 -10.01 -13.23 -8.07
C TRP A 240 -8.70 -12.91 -8.77
N LEU A 241 -8.69 -12.99 -10.09
CA LEU A 241 -7.59 -12.53 -10.93
C LEU A 241 -8.06 -11.35 -11.77
N ALA A 242 -7.16 -10.38 -12.00
CA ALA A 242 -7.46 -9.25 -12.85
C ALA A 242 -7.64 -9.70 -14.31
N ASP A 243 -8.48 -8.97 -15.04
CA ASP A 243 -8.50 -9.06 -16.51
C ASP A 243 -7.12 -8.68 -17.05
N THR A 244 -6.56 -9.49 -17.94
CA THR A 244 -5.25 -9.24 -18.58
C THR A 244 -5.37 -9.06 -20.09
N ARG A 245 -6.60 -9.10 -20.64
CA ARG A 245 -6.85 -9.01 -22.10
C ARG A 245 -6.58 -7.60 -22.62
N LEU A 246 -6.16 -7.46 -23.87
CA LEU A 246 -5.88 -6.14 -24.45
C LEU A 246 -7.12 -5.22 -24.36
N GLY A 247 -6.92 -3.99 -23.87
CA GLY A 247 -8.00 -3.01 -23.69
C GLY A 247 -8.82 -3.16 -22.40
N HIS A 248 -8.43 -4.06 -21.48
CA HIS A 248 -9.09 -4.18 -20.18
C HIS A 248 -8.87 -2.93 -19.32
N ARG A 249 -9.82 -2.69 -18.40
CA ARG A 249 -9.70 -1.65 -17.37
C ARG A 249 -9.20 -2.26 -16.07
N THR A 250 -8.30 -1.58 -15.39
CA THR A 250 -7.88 -1.95 -14.03
C THR A 250 -9.08 -2.03 -13.11
N GLY A 251 -9.10 -3.01 -12.22
CA GLY A 251 -10.22 -3.24 -11.30
C GLY A 251 -11.33 -4.13 -11.86
N ASN A 252 -11.21 -4.61 -13.11
CA ASN A 252 -12.06 -5.70 -13.60
C ASN A 252 -11.53 -7.06 -13.08
N TRP A 253 -12.34 -7.76 -12.31
CA TRP A 253 -11.93 -8.96 -11.56
C TRP A 253 -12.73 -10.18 -11.98
N PHE A 254 -12.04 -11.27 -12.30
CA PHE A 254 -12.67 -12.57 -12.54
C PHE A 254 -12.57 -13.44 -11.31
N ARG A 255 -13.73 -13.87 -10.80
CA ARG A 255 -13.77 -14.85 -9.72
C ARG A 255 -13.36 -16.22 -10.26
N ILE A 256 -12.21 -16.71 -9.79
CA ILE A 256 -11.68 -18.03 -10.15
C ILE A 256 -12.17 -19.08 -9.15
N ARG A 257 -12.27 -18.72 -7.86
CA ARG A 257 -12.73 -19.61 -6.79
C ARG A 257 -13.78 -18.95 -5.91
N ALA A 258 -14.93 -19.62 -5.77
CA ALA A 258 -15.95 -19.30 -4.78
C ALA A 258 -15.70 -20.08 -3.47
N HIS A 259 -16.26 -19.58 -2.36
CA HIS A 259 -16.11 -20.19 -1.02
C HIS A 259 -16.59 -21.66 -1.03
N PRO A 260 -15.94 -22.61 -0.34
CA PRO A 260 -16.64 -23.78 0.19
C PRO A 260 -17.62 -23.32 1.29
N ALA A 261 -18.74 -24.00 1.55
CA ALA A 261 -19.77 -23.51 2.48
C ALA A 261 -19.34 -23.36 3.96
N GLU A 262 -18.12 -23.77 4.32
CA GLU A 262 -17.57 -23.71 5.66
C GLU A 262 -16.41 -22.70 5.75
N GLU A 263 -16.29 -22.01 6.90
CA GLU A 263 -15.14 -21.16 7.18
C GLU A 263 -13.85 -22.00 7.04
N PRO A 264 -12.79 -21.44 6.40
CA PRO A 264 -11.52 -22.15 6.28
C PRO A 264 -11.06 -22.57 7.67
N HIS A 265 -10.91 -23.89 7.86
CA HIS A 265 -10.52 -24.43 9.16
C HIS A 265 -9.19 -23.79 9.58
N PRO A 266 -9.13 -23.13 10.75
CA PRO A 266 -7.85 -22.68 11.28
C PRO A 266 -7.05 -23.94 11.63
N GLY A 267 -6.19 -24.40 10.72
CA GLY A 267 -5.15 -25.37 11.09
C GLY A 267 -4.36 -24.83 12.28
N GLU A 268 -3.93 -25.72 13.18
CA GLU A 268 -3.19 -25.55 14.46
C GLU A 268 -2.56 -24.17 14.76
N ALA A 269 -3.35 -23.10 14.72
CA ALA A 269 -2.88 -21.74 14.98
C ALA A 269 -3.20 -21.41 16.42
N PRO A 270 -2.30 -20.71 17.14
CA PRO A 270 -2.58 -20.31 18.51
C PRO A 270 -3.85 -19.46 18.55
N GLU A 271 -4.77 -19.83 19.44
CA GLU A 271 -6.04 -19.13 19.59
C GLU A 271 -5.84 -17.82 20.34
N GLY A 272 -6.59 -16.79 19.95
CA GLY A 272 -6.58 -15.51 20.64
C GLY A 272 -7.15 -14.39 19.80
N VAL A 273 -7.83 -13.46 20.45
CA VAL A 273 -8.26 -12.20 19.83
C VAL A 273 -7.08 -11.24 19.92
N LEU A 274 -6.72 -10.62 18.80
CA LEU A 274 -5.65 -9.63 18.77
C LEU A 274 -6.09 -8.39 19.54
N SER A 275 -5.25 -7.92 20.44
CA SER A 275 -5.51 -6.74 21.26
C SER A 275 -4.62 -5.56 20.88
N THR A 276 -3.45 -5.84 20.30
CA THR A 276 -2.41 -4.84 20.03
C THR A 276 -1.83 -4.99 18.63
N ILE A 277 -1.54 -3.86 17.99
CA ILE A 277 -0.87 -3.74 16.69
C ILE A 277 0.37 -2.88 16.81
N ILE A 278 1.41 -3.26 16.07
CA ILE A 278 2.63 -2.49 15.92
C ILE A 278 2.94 -2.30 14.44
N PRO A 279 2.92 -1.05 13.95
CA PRO A 279 3.32 -0.73 12.59
C PRO A 279 4.84 -0.87 12.46
N VAL A 280 5.29 -1.69 11.52
CA VAL A 280 6.70 -1.87 11.19
C VAL A 280 6.88 -1.62 9.70
N THR A 281 7.85 -0.79 9.34
CA THR A 281 8.20 -0.52 7.94
C THR A 281 9.66 -0.87 7.71
N PHE A 282 9.91 -1.74 6.74
CA PHE A 282 11.24 -1.99 6.21
C PHE A 282 11.46 -1.12 4.97
N VAL A 283 12.54 -0.35 4.96
CA VAL A 283 12.90 0.57 3.87
C VAL A 283 14.26 0.16 3.32
N GLY A 284 14.34 -0.02 2.00
CA GLY A 284 15.59 -0.38 1.37
C GLY A 284 15.51 -0.39 -0.15
N PRO A 285 16.61 -0.71 -0.85
CA PRO A 285 16.65 -0.77 -2.31
C PRO A 285 15.67 -1.80 -2.85
N ALA A 286 14.89 -1.45 -3.88
CA ALA A 286 13.97 -2.40 -4.53
C ALA A 286 14.72 -3.60 -5.12
N ARG A 287 14.43 -4.82 -4.65
CA ARG A 287 15.09 -6.06 -5.07
C ARG A 287 14.11 -7.22 -5.16
N VAL A 288 14.36 -8.13 -6.10
CA VAL A 288 13.66 -9.41 -6.13
C VAL A 288 14.04 -10.23 -4.90
N GLY A 289 13.02 -10.62 -4.13
CA GLY A 289 13.16 -11.48 -2.95
C GLY A 289 13.33 -10.78 -1.62
N SER A 290 13.42 -9.46 -1.56
CA SER A 290 13.50 -8.75 -0.27
C SER A 290 12.26 -8.97 0.61
N THR A 291 11.06 -8.87 0.03
CA THR A 291 9.80 -9.21 0.74
C THR A 291 9.79 -10.65 1.22
N HIS A 292 10.25 -11.60 0.39
CA HIS A 292 10.28 -13.01 0.76
C HIS A 292 11.20 -13.25 1.95
N ALA A 293 12.41 -12.69 1.91
CA ALA A 293 13.38 -12.82 2.99
C ALA A 293 12.85 -12.28 4.32
N LEU A 294 12.22 -11.09 4.32
CA LEU A 294 11.67 -10.47 5.52
C LEU A 294 10.46 -11.23 6.07
N VAL A 295 9.53 -11.66 5.21
CA VAL A 295 8.35 -12.41 5.65
C VAL A 295 8.73 -13.81 6.13
N SER A 296 9.72 -14.46 5.51
CA SER A 296 10.27 -15.75 5.97
C SER A 296 10.94 -15.65 7.34
N LEU A 297 11.57 -14.52 7.67
CA LEU A 297 12.02 -14.26 9.04
C LEU A 297 10.84 -14.19 10.02
N LEU A 298 9.75 -13.49 9.66
CA LEU A 298 8.55 -13.37 10.49
C LEU A 298 7.80 -14.70 10.70
N LEU A 299 7.93 -15.66 9.78
CA LEU A 299 7.35 -17.00 9.96
C LEU A 299 7.91 -17.74 11.18
N GLN A 300 9.11 -17.37 11.64
CA GLN A 300 9.74 -18.00 12.81
C GLN A 300 9.10 -17.60 14.15
N PHE A 301 8.14 -16.66 14.14
CA PHE A 301 7.47 -16.11 15.32
C PHE A 301 5.96 -16.41 15.24
N PRO A 302 5.50 -17.60 15.67
CA PRO A 302 4.10 -18.02 15.54
C PRO A 302 3.12 -17.21 16.40
N GLU A 303 3.60 -16.55 17.45
CA GLU A 303 2.80 -15.70 18.37
C GLU A 303 2.34 -14.38 17.72
N ILE A 304 2.82 -14.11 16.51
CA ILE A 304 2.69 -12.81 15.85
C ILE A 304 2.00 -13.00 14.51
N GLY A 305 0.86 -12.32 14.35
CA GLY A 305 0.11 -12.26 13.11
C GLY A 305 0.45 -11.02 12.30
N VAL A 306 0.14 -11.03 11.00
CA VAL A 306 0.12 -9.83 10.16
C VAL A 306 -1.33 -9.51 9.84
N VAL A 307 -1.85 -8.36 10.26
CA VAL A 307 -3.26 -7.98 10.00
C VAL A 307 -3.42 -6.94 8.91
N GLY A 308 -2.36 -6.17 8.65
CA GLY A 308 -2.29 -5.18 7.60
C GLY A 308 -0.94 -5.24 6.90
N ALA A 309 -0.93 -4.95 5.61
CA ALA A 309 0.28 -4.89 4.80
C ALA A 309 0.12 -3.85 3.70
N SER A 310 1.15 -3.02 3.52
CA SER A 310 1.27 -2.12 2.37
C SER A 310 2.69 -2.22 1.85
N ILE A 311 2.84 -2.90 0.73
CA ILE A 311 4.13 -3.03 0.04
C ILE A 311 4.03 -2.21 -1.23
N THR A 312 4.95 -1.29 -1.41
CA THR A 312 5.03 -0.46 -2.61
C THR A 312 6.48 -0.11 -2.92
N LEU A 313 6.69 0.31 -4.16
CA LEU A 313 7.92 0.93 -4.61
C LEU A 313 7.67 2.43 -4.82
N LEU A 314 8.57 3.28 -4.35
CA LEU A 314 8.61 4.72 -4.60
C LEU A 314 10.06 5.11 -4.88
N ASP A 315 10.32 5.78 -6.00
CA ASP A 315 11.67 6.16 -6.46
C ASP A 315 12.73 5.04 -6.31
N ASP A 316 12.41 3.83 -6.79
CA ASP A 316 13.25 2.61 -6.70
C ASP A 316 13.65 2.15 -5.28
N LEU A 317 13.02 2.70 -4.25
CA LEU A 317 13.02 2.18 -2.89
C LEU A 317 11.79 1.31 -2.65
N ALA A 318 12.00 0.18 -1.97
CA ALA A 318 10.94 -0.67 -1.48
C ALA A 318 10.56 -0.27 -0.05
N PHE A 319 9.27 0.01 0.13
CA PHE A 319 8.64 0.20 1.44
C PHE A 319 7.77 -1.02 1.72
N ILE A 320 8.19 -1.83 2.68
CA ILE A 320 7.48 -3.04 3.12
C ILE A 320 6.89 -2.73 4.49
N HIS A 321 5.66 -2.24 4.51
CA HIS A 321 4.95 -1.95 5.75
C HIS A 321 4.07 -3.13 6.17
N LEU A 322 4.16 -3.51 7.43
CA LEU A 322 3.38 -4.56 8.07
C LEU A 322 2.80 -4.06 9.39
N GLN A 323 1.54 -4.41 9.64
CA GLN A 323 0.90 -4.23 10.94
C GLN A 323 0.95 -5.55 11.69
N LEU A 324 1.89 -5.67 12.63
CA LEU A 324 2.11 -6.88 13.42
C LEU A 324 1.10 -6.92 14.56
N GLY A 325 0.30 -7.98 14.64
CA GLY A 325 -0.74 -8.15 15.65
C GLY A 325 -0.34 -9.19 16.70
N VAL A 326 -0.58 -8.87 17.97
CA VAL A 326 -0.37 -9.77 19.12
C VAL A 326 -1.60 -9.82 20.04
N VAL A 327 -1.70 -10.90 20.83
CA VAL A 327 -2.79 -11.10 21.81
C VAL A 327 -2.52 -10.33 23.11
N THR A 328 -1.25 -10.02 23.41
CA THR A 328 -0.83 -9.23 24.59
C THR A 328 -1.38 -7.80 24.55
N PRO A 329 -2.07 -7.32 25.61
CA PRO A 329 -2.57 -5.95 25.68
C PRO A 329 -1.46 -4.91 25.57
N ALA A 330 -1.76 -3.74 24.98
CA ALA A 330 -0.78 -2.71 24.67
C ALA A 330 -0.01 -2.21 25.90
N GLU A 331 -0.68 -2.14 27.05
CA GLU A 331 -0.12 -1.72 28.35
C GLU A 331 0.94 -2.70 28.90
N GLU A 332 0.90 -3.96 28.46
CA GLU A 332 1.80 -5.03 28.91
C GLU A 332 2.96 -5.27 27.95
N VAL A 333 3.00 -4.55 26.82
CA VAL A 333 4.08 -4.64 25.83
C VAL A 333 5.26 -3.79 26.28
N ALA A 334 6.32 -4.44 26.73
CA ALA A 334 7.56 -3.79 27.15
C ALA A 334 8.51 -3.61 25.96
N LEU A 335 8.16 -2.69 25.06
CA LEU A 335 9.04 -2.29 23.96
C LEU A 335 9.73 -0.94 24.24
N PRO A 336 10.98 -0.75 23.76
CA PRO A 336 11.50 0.60 23.62
C PRO A 336 10.59 1.39 22.67
N VAL A 337 10.15 2.56 23.13
CA VAL A 337 9.26 3.48 22.42
C VAL A 337 9.96 3.94 21.14
N ALA A 338 9.57 3.34 20.02
CA ALA A 338 10.22 3.40 18.72
C ALA A 338 11.65 2.83 18.64
N HIS A 339 11.89 2.03 17.61
CA HIS A 339 13.19 1.48 17.29
C HIS A 339 13.47 1.68 15.80
N SER A 340 14.57 2.33 15.47
CA SER A 340 15.20 2.26 14.15
C SER A 340 16.39 1.33 14.23
N SER A 341 16.59 0.47 13.24
CA SER A 341 17.77 -0.41 13.16
C SER A 341 18.20 -0.58 11.72
N GLU A 342 19.50 -0.72 11.52
CA GLU A 342 20.12 -1.03 10.23
C GLU A 342 20.13 -2.53 9.91
N ASP A 343 19.78 -3.38 10.89
CA ASP A 343 19.66 -4.82 10.71
C ASP A 343 18.24 -5.29 11.02
N PRO A 344 17.47 -5.70 10.00
CA PRO A 344 16.13 -6.24 10.20
C PRO A 344 16.07 -7.39 11.17
N ARG A 345 17.10 -8.25 11.21
CA ARG A 345 17.14 -9.39 12.13
C ARG A 345 17.20 -8.91 13.58
N THR A 346 18.20 -8.08 13.90
CA THR A 346 18.37 -7.54 15.25
C THR A 346 17.13 -6.77 15.70
N ALA A 347 16.54 -5.96 14.81
CA ALA A 347 15.31 -5.22 15.11
C ALA A 347 14.15 -6.15 15.46
N ILE A 348 13.87 -7.11 14.58
CA ILE A 348 12.79 -8.11 14.75
C ILE A 348 13.01 -8.89 16.04
N THR A 349 14.19 -9.47 16.25
CA THR A 349 14.49 -10.26 17.46
C THR A 349 14.38 -9.42 18.72
N THR A 350 14.83 -8.16 18.71
CA THR A 350 14.75 -7.24 19.86
C THR A 350 13.31 -6.86 20.18
N MET A 351 12.50 -6.52 19.16
CA MET A 351 11.06 -6.27 19.33
C MET A 351 10.37 -7.50 19.93
N PHE A 352 10.70 -8.69 19.45
CA PHE A 352 10.05 -9.93 19.88
C PHE A 352 10.43 -10.38 21.28
N ALA A 353 11.63 -10.05 21.76
CA ALA A 353 11.98 -10.20 23.16
C ALA A 353 11.07 -9.37 24.10
N GLY A 354 10.46 -8.29 23.60
CA GLY A 354 9.56 -7.42 24.36
C GLY A 354 8.08 -7.84 24.38
N PHE A 355 7.60 -8.72 23.49
CA PHE A 355 6.17 -9.09 23.39
C PHE A 355 5.71 -10.23 24.29
N ALA A 356 6.63 -11.07 24.71
CA ALA A 356 6.30 -12.25 25.47
C ALA A 356 7.50 -12.69 26.31
N LYS A 357 7.19 -13.43 27.39
CA LYS A 357 8.11 -14.38 28.02
C LYS A 357 8.37 -15.54 27.04
N VAL A 358 8.88 -15.24 25.85
CA VAL A 358 9.24 -16.24 24.85
C VAL A 358 10.31 -17.12 25.51
N PRO A 359 10.14 -18.44 25.60
CA PRO A 359 11.24 -19.31 26.02
C PRO A 359 12.43 -18.99 25.11
N ASN A 360 13.63 -18.84 25.66
CA ASN A 360 14.86 -18.57 24.89
C ASN A 360 15.10 -19.68 23.85
N GLY A 361 14.41 -19.59 22.72
CA GLY A 361 14.48 -20.47 21.58
C GLY A 361 15.39 -19.87 20.52
N LYS A 362 15.92 -20.74 19.65
CA LYS A 362 16.83 -20.38 18.54
C LYS A 362 16.14 -19.62 17.39
N HIS A 363 15.09 -18.85 17.67
CA HIS A 363 14.37 -18.08 16.66
C HIS A 363 15.31 -17.03 16.04
N GLY A 364 15.29 -16.93 14.72
CA GLY A 364 16.12 -16.01 13.95
C GLY A 364 17.54 -16.50 13.64
N GLN A 365 17.94 -17.74 13.97
CA GLN A 365 19.30 -18.24 13.72
C GLN A 365 19.48 -18.95 12.35
N GLU A 366 18.43 -19.54 11.77
CA GLU A 366 18.56 -20.47 10.63
C GLU A 366 18.49 -19.82 9.24
N LEU A 367 18.03 -18.55 9.11
CA LEU A 367 17.78 -17.88 7.82
C LEU A 367 18.79 -16.75 7.49
N SER A 368 19.94 -16.72 8.17
CA SER A 368 20.87 -15.59 8.15
C SER A 368 21.37 -15.23 6.74
N ASP A 369 21.69 -16.22 5.91
CA ASP A 369 22.36 -15.96 4.62
C ASP A 369 21.38 -15.38 3.59
N HIS A 370 20.17 -15.92 3.51
CA HIS A 370 19.16 -15.45 2.55
C HIS A 370 18.65 -14.04 2.88
N LEU A 371 18.50 -13.73 4.17
CA LEU A 371 18.12 -12.39 4.63
C LEU A 371 19.23 -11.38 4.31
N TRP A 372 20.47 -11.71 4.64
CA TRP A 372 21.61 -10.83 4.42
C TRP A 372 21.77 -10.46 2.94
N GLU A 373 21.70 -11.44 2.03
CA GLU A 373 21.84 -11.21 0.59
C GLU A 373 20.74 -10.32 -0.02
N ARG A 374 19.52 -10.40 0.51
CA ARG A 374 18.33 -9.80 -0.13
C ARG A 374 17.84 -8.54 0.54
N ALA A 375 17.98 -8.45 1.86
CA ALA A 375 17.45 -7.36 2.67
C ALA A 375 18.37 -6.99 3.85
N GLY A 376 19.65 -7.39 3.86
CA GLY A 376 20.57 -7.11 4.97
C GLY A 376 20.90 -5.62 5.15
N ASP A 377 20.66 -4.80 4.13
CA ASP A 377 20.84 -3.33 4.14
C ASP A 377 19.52 -2.56 4.29
N TYR A 378 18.43 -3.24 4.66
CA TYR A 378 17.15 -2.58 4.91
C TYR A 378 17.11 -1.95 6.30
N GLN A 379 16.61 -0.73 6.38
CA GLN A 379 16.32 -0.07 7.64
C GLN A 379 14.97 -0.55 8.16
N THR A 380 14.90 -0.90 9.43
CA THR A 380 13.66 -1.30 10.11
C THR A 380 13.17 -0.17 11.00
N LEU A 381 11.94 0.25 10.78
CA LEU A 381 11.28 1.35 11.48
C LEU A 381 10.10 0.77 12.26
N ALA A 382 10.12 0.83 13.59
CA ALA A 382 9.03 0.32 14.44
C ALA A 382 8.28 1.49 15.09
N GLY A 383 6.99 1.63 14.78
CA GLY A 383 6.14 2.70 15.31
C GLY A 383 5.58 2.42 16.70
N PRO A 384 4.59 3.22 17.14
CA PRO A 384 4.01 3.09 18.47
C PRO A 384 3.17 1.81 18.59
N VAL A 385 3.04 1.34 19.83
CA VAL A 385 2.15 0.23 20.18
C VAL A 385 0.72 0.76 20.25
N VAL A 386 -0.18 0.23 19.42
CA VAL A 386 -1.56 0.76 19.30
C VAL A 386 -2.59 -0.34 19.61
N PRO A 387 -3.67 -0.05 20.34
CA PRO A 387 -4.79 -0.97 20.49
C PRO A 387 -5.45 -1.31 19.15
N VAL A 388 -5.83 -2.58 18.96
CA VAL A 388 -6.50 -3.04 17.73
C VAL A 388 -7.90 -2.45 17.62
N VAL A 389 -8.21 -1.83 16.48
CA VAL A 389 -9.59 -1.48 16.10
C VAL A 389 -10.20 -2.62 15.27
N HIS A 390 -11.18 -3.32 15.85
CA HIS A 390 -11.85 -4.44 15.19
C HIS A 390 -12.87 -4.00 14.11
N PRO A 391 -13.04 -4.77 13.02
CA PRO A 391 -13.88 -4.39 11.87
C PRO A 391 -15.39 -4.25 12.15
N ALA A 392 -15.91 -4.80 13.26
CA ALA A 392 -17.36 -4.95 13.50
C ALA A 392 -18.12 -3.65 13.81
N ALA A 393 -17.46 -2.51 14.02
CA ALA A 393 -18.13 -1.35 14.61
C ALA A 393 -19.11 -0.62 13.66
N GLN A 394 -18.86 -0.56 12.35
CA GLN A 394 -19.74 0.16 11.39
C GLN A 394 -19.46 -0.28 9.95
N ARG A 395 -20.51 -0.52 9.15
CA ARG A 395 -20.34 -0.83 7.72
C ARG A 395 -19.94 0.42 6.95
N ARG A 396 -18.79 0.38 6.28
CA ARG A 396 -18.26 1.48 5.48
C ARG A 396 -18.27 1.12 4.00
N LEU A 397 -18.64 2.09 3.18
CA LEU A 397 -18.57 2.07 1.72
C LEU A 397 -17.19 2.54 1.28
N ALA A 398 -16.54 1.86 0.35
CA ALA A 398 -15.33 2.39 -0.28
C ALA A 398 -15.69 3.32 -1.45
N ILE A 399 -15.04 4.47 -1.48
CA ILE A 399 -15.04 5.44 -2.56
C ILE A 399 -13.62 5.51 -3.10
N TRP A 400 -13.46 5.13 -4.34
CA TRP A 400 -12.21 5.25 -5.06
C TRP A 400 -12.11 6.60 -5.73
N ILE A 401 -10.91 7.15 -5.68
CA ILE A 401 -10.58 8.40 -6.32
C ILE A 401 -9.36 8.25 -7.21
N SER A 402 -9.32 9.04 -8.27
CA SER A 402 -8.18 9.16 -9.16
C SER A 402 -8.10 10.59 -9.66
N TRP A 403 -6.89 11.13 -9.76
CA TRP A 403 -6.68 12.43 -10.39
C TRP A 403 -5.35 12.49 -11.13
N GLN A 404 -5.30 13.41 -12.09
CA GLN A 404 -4.11 13.79 -12.82
C GLN A 404 -4.07 15.30 -12.97
N MET A 405 -2.95 15.91 -12.59
CA MET A 405 -2.72 17.34 -12.70
C MET A 405 -1.28 17.63 -13.09
N GLU A 406 -1.02 18.88 -13.47
CA GLU A 406 0.35 19.36 -13.63
C GLU A 406 1.14 19.22 -12.32
N TRP A 407 2.36 18.70 -12.43
CA TRP A 407 3.25 18.56 -11.31
C TRP A 407 3.67 19.93 -10.80
N THR A 408 3.50 20.13 -9.50
CA THR A 408 4.04 21.27 -8.78
C THR A 408 4.48 20.82 -7.40
N PRO A 409 5.40 21.55 -6.73
CA PRO A 409 5.78 21.24 -5.36
C PRO A 409 4.58 21.18 -4.40
N ARG A 410 3.49 21.92 -4.67
CA ARG A 410 2.27 21.93 -3.85
C ARG A 410 1.17 21.01 -4.36
N GLY A 411 1.39 20.26 -5.43
CA GLY A 411 0.32 19.53 -6.12
C GLY A 411 -0.42 18.54 -5.22
N ILE A 412 0.32 17.78 -4.41
CA ILE A 412 -0.29 16.82 -3.46
C ILE A 412 -1.13 17.57 -2.42
N SER A 413 -0.60 18.64 -1.83
CA SER A 413 -1.29 19.34 -0.75
C SER A 413 -2.53 20.08 -1.24
N VAL A 414 -2.48 20.64 -2.44
CA VAL A 414 -3.64 21.25 -3.11
C VAL A 414 -4.71 20.19 -3.38
N ALA A 415 -4.34 19.06 -4.00
CA ALA A 415 -5.30 18.00 -4.33
C ALA A 415 -6.01 17.46 -3.08
N VAL A 416 -5.25 17.19 -2.03
CA VAL A 416 -5.76 16.65 -0.76
C VAL A 416 -6.60 17.70 0.01
N ARG A 417 -6.21 18.98 0.00
CA ARG A 417 -7.00 20.07 0.60
C ARG A 417 -8.33 20.27 -0.13
N ALA A 418 -8.31 20.36 -1.46
CA ALA A 418 -9.52 20.50 -2.26
C ALA A 418 -10.47 19.31 -2.07
N LEU A 419 -9.93 18.10 -1.93
CA LEU A 419 -10.74 16.92 -1.62
C LEU A 419 -11.40 17.00 -0.24
N ARG A 420 -10.68 17.50 0.78
CA ARG A 420 -11.27 17.76 2.10
C ARG A 420 -12.42 18.76 2.01
N GLN A 421 -12.21 19.89 1.33
CA GLN A 421 -13.25 20.90 1.11
C GLN A 421 -14.47 20.31 0.39
N ALA A 422 -14.26 19.42 -0.57
CA ALA A 422 -15.35 18.72 -1.26
C ALA A 422 -16.15 17.81 -0.32
N PHE A 423 -15.49 17.04 0.56
CA PHE A 423 -16.17 16.26 1.59
C PHE A 423 -16.97 17.15 2.55
N ASP A 424 -16.38 18.26 3.01
CA ASP A 424 -17.04 19.22 3.90
C ASP A 424 -18.28 19.83 3.22
N TYR A 425 -18.18 20.24 1.96
CA TYR A 425 -19.29 20.76 1.15
C TYR A 425 -20.42 19.75 0.98
N MET A 426 -20.08 18.48 0.75
CA MET A 426 -21.04 17.37 0.65
C MET A 426 -21.64 16.98 2.03
N GLY A 427 -21.21 17.65 3.11
CA GLY A 427 -21.65 17.44 4.47
C GLY A 427 -21.09 16.16 5.11
N PHE A 428 -19.93 15.71 4.67
CA PHE A 428 -19.16 14.68 5.34
C PHE A 428 -17.93 15.32 5.99
N PRO A 429 -18.12 16.16 7.03
CA PRO A 429 -17.04 16.97 7.55
C PRO A 429 -15.90 16.09 8.06
N LEU A 430 -14.68 16.45 7.69
CA LEU A 430 -13.49 15.84 8.27
C LEU A 430 -13.14 16.59 9.57
N PRO A 431 -13.05 15.89 10.72
CA PRO A 431 -12.81 16.55 12.00
C PRO A 431 -11.50 17.33 11.99
N GLU A 432 -11.51 18.48 12.66
CA GLU A 432 -10.32 19.32 12.83
C GLU A 432 -9.50 18.83 14.03
N GLY A 433 -8.17 18.69 13.87
CA GLY A 433 -7.25 18.38 14.97
C GLY A 433 -7.14 16.89 15.34
N ASP A 434 -6.75 16.62 16.59
CA ASP A 434 -6.55 15.27 17.15
C ASP A 434 -7.87 14.65 17.67
N ALA A 435 -8.98 14.87 16.97
CA ALA A 435 -10.28 14.31 17.35
C ALA A 435 -10.25 12.78 17.23
N ALA A 436 -9.92 12.10 18.33
CA ALA A 436 -10.05 10.66 18.49
C ALA A 436 -11.43 10.34 19.09
N GLY A 437 -12.07 9.25 18.66
CA GLY A 437 -13.31 8.75 19.27
C GLY A 437 -14.48 8.60 18.30
N ALA A 438 -15.71 8.85 18.79
CA ALA A 438 -16.94 8.61 18.03
C ALA A 438 -17.05 9.48 16.76
N GLU A 439 -16.64 10.75 16.85
CA GLU A 439 -16.63 11.68 15.70
C GLU A 439 -15.69 11.22 14.57
N ALA A 440 -14.57 10.58 14.92
CA ALA A 440 -13.66 9.98 13.94
C ALA A 440 -14.26 8.74 13.24
N ARG A 441 -15.18 8.01 13.89
CA ARG A 441 -15.84 6.84 13.30
C ARG A 441 -16.89 7.25 12.25
N ASP A 442 -17.53 8.39 12.44
CA ASP A 442 -18.56 8.90 11.53
C ASP A 442 -18.01 9.81 10.42
N ALA A 443 -16.71 10.11 10.42
CA ALA A 443 -16.07 10.85 9.33
C ALA A 443 -15.57 9.93 8.21
N PRO A 444 -15.41 10.42 6.96
CA PRO A 444 -14.64 9.73 5.93
C PRO A 444 -13.21 9.46 6.39
N ASN A 445 -12.66 8.29 6.05
CA ASN A 445 -11.27 7.97 6.36
C ASN A 445 -10.50 7.59 5.10
N LEU A 446 -9.23 8.02 5.02
CA LEU A 446 -8.35 7.63 3.92
C LEU A 446 -7.73 6.28 4.26
N GLU A 447 -8.15 5.22 3.56
CA GLU A 447 -7.62 3.87 3.77
C GLU A 447 -6.38 3.59 2.94
N TYR A 448 -6.29 4.18 1.75
CA TYR A 448 -5.15 4.03 0.85
C TYR A 448 -5.01 5.26 -0.04
N LEU A 449 -3.79 5.73 -0.22
CA LEU A 449 -3.43 6.73 -1.24
C LEU A 449 -2.06 6.38 -1.79
N ILE A 450 -1.90 6.47 -3.10
CA ILE A 450 -0.59 6.58 -3.73
C ILE A 450 -0.60 7.78 -4.67
N CYS A 451 0.42 8.62 -4.55
CA CYS A 451 0.66 9.74 -5.45
C CYS A 451 2.08 9.63 -5.98
N ARG A 452 2.24 9.74 -7.30
CA ARG A 452 3.52 9.59 -8.00
C ARG A 452 3.75 10.72 -8.97
N ASP A 453 5.02 11.09 -9.10
CA ASP A 453 5.50 11.90 -10.21
C ASP A 453 5.75 10.96 -11.39
N LEU A 454 5.02 11.15 -12.49
CA LEU A 454 5.17 10.33 -13.70
C LEU A 454 6.22 10.89 -14.66
N GLY A 455 6.96 11.91 -14.25
CA GLY A 455 7.81 12.68 -15.15
C GLY A 455 7.00 13.55 -16.11
N ASN A 456 7.69 14.33 -16.94
CA ASN A 456 7.09 15.30 -17.88
C ASN A 456 6.13 16.30 -17.20
N SER A 457 6.40 16.67 -15.94
CA SER A 457 5.59 17.62 -15.17
C SER A 457 4.16 17.14 -14.92
N LEU A 458 3.96 15.85 -14.64
CA LEU A 458 2.65 15.29 -14.30
C LEU A 458 2.65 14.59 -12.94
N LEU A 459 1.70 14.99 -12.11
CA LEU A 459 1.41 14.34 -10.84
C LEU A 459 0.13 13.52 -10.98
N ARG A 460 0.18 12.25 -10.58
CA ARG A 460 -0.98 11.35 -10.62
C ARG A 460 -1.20 10.71 -9.26
N GLY A 461 -2.45 10.71 -8.81
CA GLY A 461 -2.82 10.07 -7.55
C GLY A 461 -4.03 9.15 -7.68
N LYS A 462 -4.02 8.08 -6.89
CA LYS A 462 -5.14 7.15 -6.72
C LYS A 462 -5.31 6.86 -5.24
N GLY A 463 -6.56 6.81 -4.80
CA GLY A 463 -6.87 6.52 -3.41
C GLY A 463 -8.17 5.78 -3.23
N LYS A 464 -8.36 5.32 -1.99
CA LYS A 464 -9.58 4.70 -1.48
C LYS A 464 -9.91 5.36 -0.15
N PHE A 465 -11.06 5.99 -0.10
CA PHE A 465 -11.69 6.45 1.11
C PHE A 465 -12.73 5.46 1.57
N SER A 466 -12.93 5.34 2.87
CA SER A 466 -14.10 4.70 3.42
C SER A 466 -15.03 5.72 4.04
N VAL A 467 -16.32 5.59 3.75
CA VAL A 467 -17.38 6.50 4.20
C VAL A 467 -18.44 5.67 4.94
N PRO A 468 -18.97 6.11 6.09
CA PRO A 468 -20.03 5.38 6.79
C PRO A 468 -21.27 5.19 5.91
N LEU A 469 -21.67 3.94 5.67
CA LEU A 469 -22.75 3.63 4.73
C LEU A 469 -24.10 4.20 5.19
N ASN A 470 -24.34 4.22 6.50
CA ASN A 470 -25.54 4.81 7.10
C ASN A 470 -25.68 6.30 6.77
N LEU A 471 -24.59 7.07 6.82
CA LEU A 471 -24.61 8.49 6.47
C LEU A 471 -24.89 8.70 4.98
N VAL A 472 -24.32 7.86 4.12
CA VAL A 472 -24.60 7.88 2.67
C VAL A 472 -26.08 7.63 2.39
N GLN A 473 -26.67 6.62 3.06
CA GLN A 473 -28.09 6.27 2.90
C GLN A 473 -29.04 7.33 3.46
N GLN A 474 -28.66 8.03 4.53
CA GLN A 474 -29.44 9.13 5.10
C GLN A 474 -29.42 10.37 4.20
N ARG A 475 -28.28 10.68 3.58
CA ARG A 475 -28.10 11.88 2.74
C ARG A 475 -28.63 11.71 1.32
N PHE A 476 -28.48 10.52 0.75
CA PHE A 476 -28.88 10.26 -0.63
C PHE A 476 -29.96 9.18 -0.68
N THR A 477 -31.14 9.55 -1.16
CA THR A 477 -32.20 8.58 -1.42
C THR A 477 -31.86 7.76 -2.67
N SER A 478 -31.84 6.44 -2.54
CA SER A 478 -31.67 5.54 -3.69
C SER A 478 -32.98 5.46 -4.48
N THR A 479 -32.88 5.46 -5.81
CA THR A 479 -34.00 5.20 -6.72
C THR A 479 -33.75 3.89 -7.47
N ALA A 480 -34.73 3.43 -8.25
CA ALA A 480 -34.57 2.26 -9.12
C ALA A 480 -33.50 2.44 -10.22
N VAL A 481 -33.11 3.69 -10.51
CA VAL A 481 -32.15 4.03 -11.58
C VAL A 481 -30.79 4.43 -11.00
N GLU A 482 -30.78 5.10 -9.84
CA GLU A 482 -29.57 5.67 -9.27
C GLU A 482 -29.50 5.41 -7.77
N ILE A 483 -28.48 4.63 -7.37
CA ILE A 483 -28.25 4.28 -5.98
C ILE A 483 -27.44 5.37 -5.26
N ALA A 484 -27.60 5.45 -3.93
CA ALA A 484 -26.93 6.43 -3.08
C ALA A 484 -25.40 6.54 -3.26
N PRO A 485 -24.63 5.43 -3.40
CA PRO A 485 -23.21 5.49 -3.72
C PRO A 485 -22.87 6.26 -5.01
N SER A 486 -23.68 6.10 -6.07
CA SER A 486 -23.44 6.79 -7.34
C SER A 486 -23.66 8.30 -7.21
N LYS A 487 -24.73 8.73 -6.53
CA LYS A 487 -25.01 10.15 -6.25
C LYS A 487 -23.89 10.82 -5.46
N LEU A 488 -23.39 10.13 -4.42
CA LEU A 488 -22.24 10.60 -3.66
C LEU A 488 -21.01 10.79 -4.55
N CYS A 489 -20.72 9.82 -5.42
CA CYS A 489 -19.55 9.89 -6.30
C CYS A 489 -19.63 11.09 -7.26
N VAL A 490 -20.77 11.27 -7.93
CA VAL A 490 -20.98 12.40 -8.85
C VAL A 490 -20.85 13.74 -8.13
N GLY A 491 -21.55 13.90 -7.00
CA GLY A 491 -21.50 15.15 -6.23
C GLY A 491 -20.11 15.45 -5.67
N LEU A 492 -19.39 14.42 -5.20
CA LEU A 492 -18.02 14.59 -4.70
C LEU A 492 -17.04 14.92 -5.84
N GLU A 493 -17.20 14.33 -7.02
CA GLU A 493 -16.38 14.67 -8.20
C GLU A 493 -16.56 16.13 -8.61
N ASP A 494 -17.80 16.60 -8.70
CA ASP A 494 -18.12 17.98 -9.07
C ASP A 494 -17.64 18.99 -8.02
N ALA A 495 -17.84 18.68 -6.73
CA ALA A 495 -17.35 19.51 -5.63
C ALA A 495 -15.81 19.57 -5.59
N TRP A 496 -15.14 18.46 -5.88
CA TRP A 496 -13.68 18.41 -5.90
C TRP A 496 -13.08 19.18 -7.09
N LYS A 497 -13.69 19.07 -8.29
CA LYS A 497 -13.30 19.88 -9.45
C LYS A 497 -13.47 21.37 -9.17
N THR A 498 -14.60 21.76 -8.60
CA THR A 498 -14.88 23.16 -8.23
C THR A 498 -13.84 23.68 -7.24
N ALA A 499 -13.53 22.92 -6.18
CA ALA A 499 -12.53 23.31 -5.19
C ALA A 499 -11.10 23.40 -5.76
N LEU A 500 -10.78 22.58 -6.77
CA LEU A 500 -9.49 22.67 -7.47
C LEU A 500 -9.40 23.90 -8.39
N ASP A 501 -10.49 24.24 -9.08
CA ASP A 501 -10.58 25.40 -9.98
C ASP A 501 -10.54 26.73 -9.22
N GLU A 502 -11.05 26.76 -7.99
CA GLU A 502 -11.05 27.92 -7.11
C GLU A 502 -9.69 28.15 -6.39
N ASP A 503 -8.74 27.21 -6.48
CA ASP A 503 -7.44 27.37 -5.83
C ASP A 503 -6.62 28.50 -6.51
N PRO A 504 -6.13 29.51 -5.76
CA PRO A 504 -5.42 30.67 -6.30
C PRO A 504 -4.14 30.32 -7.09
N GLY A 505 -3.62 29.11 -6.94
CA GLY A 505 -2.42 28.64 -7.62
C GLY A 505 -2.61 28.29 -9.10
N GLY A 506 -3.85 28.20 -9.59
CA GLY A 506 -4.15 28.00 -11.02
C GLY A 506 -3.60 26.67 -11.57
N PHE A 507 -3.83 25.57 -10.87
CA PHE A 507 -3.30 24.27 -11.25
C PHE A 507 -4.10 23.65 -12.40
N ALA A 508 -3.43 23.28 -13.49
CA ALA A 508 -4.07 22.61 -14.61
C ALA A 508 -4.44 21.16 -14.25
N VAL A 509 -5.71 20.95 -13.89
CA VAL A 509 -6.29 19.63 -13.66
C VAL A 509 -6.71 19.03 -14.99
N ARG A 510 -6.24 17.80 -15.27
CA ARG A 510 -6.57 17.08 -16.51
C ARG A 510 -7.70 16.09 -16.32
N GLU A 511 -7.68 15.37 -15.20
CA GLU A 511 -8.64 14.32 -14.90
C GLU A 511 -8.89 14.27 -13.40
N VAL A 512 -10.16 14.17 -13.02
CA VAL A 512 -10.62 13.86 -11.66
C VAL A 512 -11.74 12.85 -11.81
N THR A 513 -11.67 11.75 -11.08
CA THR A 513 -12.65 10.68 -11.13
C THR A 513 -12.94 10.18 -9.73
N VAL A 514 -14.22 10.08 -9.40
CA VAL A 514 -14.70 9.51 -8.14
C VAL A 514 -15.70 8.41 -8.45
N VAL A 515 -15.47 7.20 -7.92
CA VAL A 515 -16.33 6.04 -8.17
C VAL A 515 -16.38 5.11 -6.97
N TRP A 516 -17.50 4.41 -6.78
CA TRP A 516 -17.61 3.38 -5.74
C TRP A 516 -17.27 1.98 -6.26
N ARG A 517 -17.20 1.79 -7.59
CA ARG A 517 -16.69 0.56 -8.24
C ARG A 517 -15.31 0.84 -8.81
N GLU A 518 -14.30 0.08 -8.37
CA GLU A 518 -12.93 0.32 -8.82
C GLU A 518 -12.77 0.26 -10.35
N PHE A 519 -13.46 -0.66 -11.04
CA PHE A 519 -13.37 -0.79 -12.50
C PHE A 519 -13.97 0.38 -13.30
N TRP A 520 -14.68 1.29 -12.63
CA TRP A 520 -15.15 2.54 -13.21
C TRP A 520 -14.16 3.68 -13.09
N LEU A 521 -13.08 3.52 -12.30
CA LEU A 521 -11.96 4.46 -12.37
C LEU A 521 -11.52 4.52 -13.84
N GLY A 522 -11.27 5.73 -14.34
CA GLY A 522 -10.90 6.01 -15.73
C GLY A 522 -9.66 5.23 -16.20
N HIS A 523 -9.09 5.60 -17.35
CA HIS A 523 -7.99 4.86 -17.98
C HIS A 523 -6.68 4.88 -17.13
N TRP A 524 -6.63 4.12 -16.06
CA TRP A 524 -5.44 3.85 -15.25
C TRP A 524 -4.56 2.76 -15.89
N ALA A 525 -5.14 1.99 -16.83
CA ALA A 525 -4.54 0.78 -17.38
C ALA A 525 -3.49 0.98 -18.49
N ALA A 526 -3.01 2.19 -18.79
CA ALA A 526 -2.25 2.40 -20.04
C ALA A 526 -0.92 3.16 -19.96
N THR A 527 -0.45 3.60 -18.78
CA THR A 527 0.89 4.20 -18.68
C THR A 527 1.46 4.02 -17.27
N SER A 528 2.06 2.86 -17.01
CA SER A 528 3.41 2.87 -16.44
C SER A 528 4.31 3.57 -17.46
N VAL A 529 5.19 4.46 -17.00
CA VAL A 529 6.34 4.84 -17.83
C VAL A 529 7.14 3.58 -18.14
#